data_AF-A0A9W6H6B0-F1
#
_entry.id   AF-A0A9W6H6B0-F1
#
_cell.length_a   1.000
_cell.length_b   1.000
_cell.length_c   1.000
_cell.angle_alpha   90.00
_cell.angle_beta   90.00
_cell.angle_gamma   90.00
#
_symmetry.space_group_name_H-M   'P 1'
#
loop_
_entity.id
_entity.type
_entity.pdbx_description
1 polymer ?
#
loop_
_entity_poly.entity_id
_entity_poly.type
_entity_poly.pdbx_seq_one_letter_code
_entity_poly.pdbx_strand_id
1 'polypeptide(L)'
;MRVFIIDTSNMDPELQGGLMGVEGSSNPTAGEKQACVETLSHYVTDGWAIAADPHTPIGWLAALTAETACVPFINLTRLAREDPAPQTAHV
;
A
#
# COMPACT_ATOMS: atom_id res chain seq x y z
N MET A 1 -11.46 1.87 6.15
CA MET A 1 -10.16 1.32 5.72
C MET A 1 -10.29 -0.14 5.31
N ARG A 2 -9.63 -0.52 4.22
CA ARG A 2 -9.47 -1.89 3.73
C ARG A 2 -7.98 -2.22 3.72
N VAL A 3 -7.68 -3.47 4.01
CA VAL A 3 -6.32 -4.00 4.01
C VAL A 3 -6.31 -5.28 3.20
N PHE A 4 -5.28 -5.47 2.38
CA PHE A 4 -5.00 -6.74 1.72
C PHE A 4 -3.57 -7.17 2.03
N ILE A 5 -3.35 -8.49 2.06
CA ILE A 5 -2.10 -9.08 2.51
C ILE A 5 -1.68 -10.11 1.46
N ILE A 6 -0.44 -9.99 0.98
CA ILE A 6 0.25 -11.03 0.22
C ILE A 6 1.34 -11.55 1.14
N ASP A 7 1.08 -12.69 1.76
CA ASP A 7 2.02 -13.34 2.66
C ASP A 7 3.00 -14.19 1.84
N THR A 8 4.29 -13.86 1.91
CA THR A 8 5.37 -14.62 1.25
C THR A 8 6.22 -15.41 2.25
N SER A 9 5.85 -15.43 3.53
CA SER A 9 6.64 -16.07 4.60
C SER A 9 6.82 -17.58 4.42
N ASN A 10 5.88 -18.25 3.74
CA ASN A 10 5.96 -19.68 3.40
C ASN A 10 6.54 -19.95 1.99
N MET A 11 7.07 -18.93 1.31
CA MET A 11 7.73 -19.10 0.03
C MET A 11 9.24 -19.35 0.24
N ASP A 12 10.10 -18.53 -0.37
CA ASP A 12 11.55 -18.66 -0.27
C ASP A 12 12.09 -17.86 0.94
N PRO A 13 13.08 -18.37 1.70
CA PRO A 13 13.72 -17.61 2.77
C PRO A 13 14.28 -16.25 2.35
N GLU A 14 14.55 -16.00 1.08
CA GLU A 14 14.96 -14.68 0.58
C GLU A 14 13.80 -13.68 0.49
N LEU A 15 12.55 -14.17 0.46
CA LEU A 15 11.31 -13.38 0.46
C LEU A 15 10.80 -13.16 1.89
N GLN A 16 11.70 -12.76 2.80
CA GLN A 16 11.37 -12.47 4.21
C GLN A 16 10.24 -11.44 4.29
N GLY A 17 9.16 -11.78 4.99
CA GLY A 17 7.97 -10.94 5.18
C GLY A 17 6.89 -11.17 4.12
N GLY A 18 6.27 -10.08 3.68
CA GLY A 18 5.22 -10.05 2.66
C GLY A 18 4.89 -8.63 2.24
N LEU A 19 3.78 -8.46 1.51
CA LEU A 19 3.26 -7.15 1.11
C LEU A 19 1.93 -6.87 1.82
N MET A 20 1.84 -5.73 2.50
CA MET A 20 0.60 -5.20 3.03
C MET A 20 0.11 -4.04 2.16
N GLY A 21 -1.09 -4.17 1.62
CA GLY A 21 -1.76 -3.10 0.92
C GLY A 21 -2.83 -2.41 1.77
N VAL A 22 -2.89 -1.08 1.71
CA VAL A 22 -3.88 -0.30 2.48
C VAL A 22 -4.62 0.69 1.57
N GLU A 23 -5.93 0.70 1.70
CA GLU A 23 -6.83 1.66 1.07
C GLU A 23 -7.74 2.27 2.16
N GLY A 24 -7.90 3.59 2.15
CA GLY A 24 -8.67 4.31 3.17
C GLY A 24 -9.66 5.30 2.60
N SER A 25 -10.52 5.81 3.47
CA SER A 25 -11.44 6.90 3.13
C SER A 25 -10.67 8.14 2.63
N SER A 26 -11.26 8.89 1.69
CA SER A 26 -10.77 10.20 1.28
C SER A 26 -10.88 11.26 2.39
N ASN A 27 -11.72 11.01 3.40
CA ASN A 27 -11.88 11.85 4.58
C ASN A 27 -11.85 10.99 5.85
N PRO A 28 -10.66 10.50 6.26
CA PRO A 28 -10.56 9.57 7.38
C PRO A 28 -10.72 10.29 8.73
N THR A 29 -11.39 9.61 9.65
CA THR A 29 -11.50 10.07 11.04
C THR A 29 -10.14 9.96 11.76
N ALA A 30 -10.00 10.61 12.92
CA ALA A 30 -8.81 10.42 13.76
C ALA A 30 -8.59 8.94 14.13
N GLY A 31 -9.67 8.22 14.43
CA GLY A 31 -9.61 6.78 14.73
C GLY A 31 -9.17 5.94 13.53
N GLU A 32 -9.60 6.28 12.32
CA GLU A 32 -9.14 5.58 11.10
C GLU A 32 -7.66 5.81 10.84
N LYS A 33 -7.15 7.04 11.07
CA LYS A 33 -5.72 7.34 10.96
C LYS A 33 -4.89 6.57 11.99
N GLN A 34 -5.36 6.53 13.23
CA GLN A 34 -4.70 5.76 14.30
C GLN A 34 -4.67 4.27 13.97
N ALA A 35 -5.81 3.70 13.57
CA ALA A 35 -5.90 2.30 13.18
C ALA A 35 -4.97 1.96 12.00
N CYS A 36 -4.80 2.87 11.04
CA CYS A 36 -3.84 2.71 9.94
C CYS A 36 -2.41 2.56 10.48
N VAL A 37 -1.94 3.51 11.30
CA VAL A 37 -0.58 3.48 11.85
C VAL A 37 -0.36 2.24 12.71
N GLU A 38 -1.28 1.92 13.62
CA GLU A 38 -1.18 0.74 14.48
C GLU A 38 -1.12 -0.56 13.68
N THR A 39 -1.97 -0.69 12.66
CA THR A 39 -1.98 -1.87 11.80
C THR A 39 -0.65 -1.99 11.05
N LEU A 40 -0.19 -0.92 10.40
CA LEU A 40 1.05 -0.94 9.63
C LEU A 40 2.27 -1.22 10.51
N SER A 41 2.36 -0.59 11.68
CA SER A 41 3.47 -0.75 12.62
C SER A 41 3.70 -2.22 13.00
N HIS A 42 2.62 -3.01 13.12
CA HIS A 42 2.75 -4.44 13.40
C HIS A 42 3.51 -5.19 12.31
N TYR A 43 3.23 -4.92 11.03
CA TYR A 43 3.80 -5.68 9.91
C TYR A 43 5.17 -5.15 9.46
N VAL A 44 5.39 -3.83 9.52
CA VAL A 44 6.70 -3.26 9.16
C VAL A 44 7.81 -3.68 10.13
N THR A 45 7.46 -4.03 11.38
CA THR A 45 8.40 -4.59 12.36
C THR A 45 8.97 -5.92 11.88
N ASP A 46 8.16 -6.70 11.15
CA ASP A 46 8.54 -7.96 10.53
C ASP A 46 9.14 -7.78 9.12
N GLY A 47 9.44 -6.53 8.72
CA GLY A 47 10.07 -6.20 7.44
C GLY A 47 9.12 -6.19 6.24
N TRP A 48 7.81 -6.20 6.44
CA TRP A 48 6.84 -6.24 5.34
C TRP A 48 6.85 -4.94 4.53
N ALA A 49 6.75 -5.09 3.21
CA ALA A 49 6.57 -3.97 2.31
C ALA A 49 5.15 -3.40 2.42
N ILE A 50 5.00 -2.10 2.15
CA ILE A 50 3.71 -1.40 2.17
C ILE A 50 3.32 -0.98 0.75
N ALA A 51 2.06 -1.23 0.36
CA ALA A 51 1.46 -0.70 -0.85
C ALA A 51 0.29 0.24 -0.53
N ALA A 52 0.28 1.43 -1.12
CA ALA A 52 -0.85 2.34 -1.02
C ALA A 52 -0.87 3.37 -2.17
N ASP A 53 -1.97 4.11 -2.30
CA ASP A 53 -1.99 5.36 -3.05
C ASP A 53 -1.51 6.52 -2.16
N PRO A 54 -0.30 7.08 -2.37
CA PRO A 54 0.26 8.13 -1.55
C PRO A 54 -0.46 9.48 -1.67
N HIS A 55 -1.39 9.64 -2.62
CA HIS A 55 -2.21 10.85 -2.76
C HIS A 55 -3.47 10.83 -1.90
N THR A 56 -3.79 9.70 -1.27
CA THR A 56 -4.88 9.61 -0.29
C THR A 56 -4.35 9.88 1.12
N PRO A 57 -5.15 10.45 2.04
CA PRO A 57 -4.67 10.71 3.40
C PRO A 57 -4.18 9.46 4.15
N ILE A 58 -4.83 8.30 3.93
CA ILE A 58 -4.42 7.03 4.54
C ILE A 58 -3.18 6.45 3.85
N GLY A 59 -3.10 6.52 2.52
CA GLY A 59 -1.92 6.03 1.82
C GLY A 59 -0.68 6.91 2.00
N TRP A 60 -0.86 8.22 2.23
CA TRP A 60 0.24 9.10 2.65
C TRP A 60 0.78 8.71 4.02
N LEU A 61 -0.10 8.45 5.00
CA LEU A 61 0.31 7.92 6.31
C LEU A 61 1.04 6.58 6.14
N ALA A 62 0.55 5.71 5.26
CA ALA A 62 1.20 4.44 4.98
C ALA A 62 2.60 4.60 4.38
N ALA A 63 2.78 5.53 3.45
CA ALA A 63 4.08 5.87 2.88
C ALA A 63 5.04 6.39 3.95
N LEU A 64 4.58 7.27 4.84
CA LEU A 64 5.39 7.81 5.94
C LEU A 64 5.80 6.72 6.94
N THR A 65 4.88 5.80 7.27
CA THR A 65 5.19 4.65 8.13
C THR A 65 6.22 3.73 7.48
N ALA A 66 6.09 3.45 6.18
CA ALA A 66 7.05 2.65 5.42
C ALA A 66 8.45 3.27 5.43
N GLU A 67 8.52 4.58 5.14
CA GLU A 67 9.76 5.36 5.16
C GLU A 67 10.41 5.33 6.54
N THR A 68 9.62 5.57 7.61
CA THR A 68 10.11 5.58 9.00
C THR A 68 10.65 4.21 9.43
N ALA A 69 10.04 3.13 8.95
CA ALA A 69 10.47 1.76 9.24
C ALA A 69 11.55 1.23 8.27
N CYS A 70 11.98 2.04 7.29
CA CYS A 70 12.93 1.64 6.25
C CYS A 70 12.51 0.38 5.47
N VAL A 71 11.20 0.17 5.28
CA VAL A 71 10.67 -0.95 4.48
C VAL A 71 10.29 -0.48 3.07
N PRO A 72 10.24 -1.38 2.07
CA PRO A 72 9.85 -1.00 0.72
C PRO A 72 8.43 -0.42 0.64
N PHE A 73 8.25 0.63 -0.15
CA PHE A 73 6.94 1.22 -0.46
C PHE A 73 6.58 1.08 -1.94
N ILE A 74 5.38 0.58 -2.24
CA ILE A 74 4.83 0.39 -3.58
C ILE A 74 3.70 1.39 -3.81
N ASN A 75 3.90 2.29 -4.78
CA ASN A 75 2.88 3.25 -5.17
C ASN A 75 1.84 2.62 -6.11
N LEU A 76 0.63 2.37 -5.60
CA LEU A 76 -0.46 1.75 -6.35
C LEU A 76 -1.00 2.60 -7.50
N THR A 77 -0.82 3.93 -7.47
CA THR A 77 -1.29 4.79 -8.59
C THR A 77 -0.52 4.53 -9.88
N ARG A 78 0.71 4.00 -9.78
CA ARG A 78 1.51 3.61 -10.94
C ARG A 78 1.10 2.26 -11.53
N LEU A 79 0.22 1.52 -10.85
CA LEU A 79 -0.30 0.23 -11.29
C LEU A 79 -1.67 0.35 -11.96
N ALA A 80 -2.28 1.55 -11.96
CA ALA A 80 -3.48 1.80 -12.73
C ALA A 80 -3.18 1.49 -14.21
N ARG A 81 -3.87 0.48 -14.74
CA ARG A 81 -3.74 0.05 -16.13
C ARG A 81 -3.94 1.28 -17.02
N GLU A 82 -2.99 1.56 -17.92
CA GLU A 82 -3.28 2.39 -19.08
C GLU A 82 -4.41 1.69 -19.84
N ASP A 83 -5.64 2.14 -19.70
CA ASP A 83 -6.67 1.76 -20.65
C ASP A 83 -6.22 2.33 -21.99
N PRO A 84 -5.96 1.49 -23.02
CA PRO A 84 -5.62 2.01 -24.32
C PRO A 84 -6.79 2.88 -24.77
N ALA A 85 -6.52 4.18 -24.97
CA ALA A 85 -7.48 5.10 -25.54
C ALA A 85 -8.06 4.46 -26.82
N PRO A 86 -9.39 4.56 -27.05
CA PRO A 86 -9.98 4.02 -28.26
C PRO A 86 -9.29 4.69 -29.45
N GLN A 87 -8.51 3.92 -30.21
CA GLN A 87 -7.97 4.38 -31.48
C GLN A 87 -9.16 4.70 -32.37
N THR A 88 -9.44 5.99 -32.56
CA THR A 88 -10.37 6.46 -33.57
C THR A 88 -9.82 6.02 -34.91
N ALA A 89 -10.40 4.96 -35.48
CA ALA A 89 -10.16 4.54 -36.84
C ALA A 89 -10.54 5.70 -37.76
N HIS A 90 -9.53 6.35 -38.34
CA HIS A 90 -9.72 7.26 -39.45
C HIS A 90 -10.06 6.41 -40.69
N VAL A 91 -11.28 6.60 -41.21
CA VAL A 91 -11.72 6.19 -42.55
C VAL A 91 -11.51 7.35 -43.50
#